data_AF-A0A9W5RBZ0-F1
#
_entry.id   AF-A0A9W5RBZ0-F1
#
_cell.length_a   1.000
_cell.length_b   1.000
_cell.length_c   1.000
_cell.angle_alpha   90.00
_cell.angle_beta   90.00
_cell.angle_gamma   90.00
#
_symmetry.space_group_name_H-M   'P 1'
#
loop_
_entity.id
_entity.type
_entity.pdbx_description
1 polymer ?
#
loop_
_entity_poly.entity_id
_entity_poly.type
_entity_poly.pdbx_seq_one_letter_code
_entity_poly.pdbx_strand_id
1 'polypeptide(L)'
;MLELFRNWVNHPKEGRGRKNLEQTDDYWKKVIQDIRSWENSEDESLSESAKYILYTGKIRRVHLDLDEVNYNNHYVSWTSAEKLEDLYWFDPSSAHTILTAEATIENPGISVKGFIEAVKKFEDKNFELNSPAIRKEQEVIFPLQEKSIISIEKIKSKVR
;
A
#
# COMPACT_ATOMS: atom_id res chain seq x y z
N MET A 1 -5.88 -12.10 -9.60
CA MET A 1 -5.66 -10.82 -8.87
C MET A 1 -6.43 -10.76 -7.56
N LEU A 2 -7.76 -10.95 -7.57
CA LEU A 2 -8.60 -10.89 -6.35
C LEU A 2 -8.10 -11.73 -5.17
N GLU A 3 -7.70 -12.99 -5.41
CA GLU A 3 -7.18 -13.85 -4.36
C GLU A 3 -5.86 -13.33 -3.74
N LEU A 4 -4.98 -12.73 -4.55
CA LEU A 4 -3.74 -12.11 -4.06
C LEU A 4 -4.06 -10.93 -3.13
N PHE A 5 -5.01 -10.08 -3.52
CA PHE A 5 -5.50 -8.99 -2.68
C PHE A 5 -6.17 -9.51 -1.40
N ARG A 6 -7.01 -10.55 -1.47
CA ARG A 6 -7.61 -11.20 -0.30
C ARG A 6 -6.56 -11.77 0.66
N ASN A 7 -5.54 -12.43 0.13
CA ASN A 7 -4.45 -12.96 0.93
C ASN A 7 -3.61 -11.84 1.55
N TRP A 8 -3.37 -10.75 0.80
CA TRP A 8 -2.68 -9.58 1.30
C TRP A 8 -3.42 -8.90 2.44
N VAL A 9 -4.73 -8.70 2.33
CA VAL A 9 -5.47 -7.95 3.35
C VAL A 9 -5.77 -8.78 4.60
N ASN A 10 -5.91 -10.11 4.44
CA ASN A 10 -6.18 -11.02 5.54
C ASN A 10 -4.91 -11.54 6.23
N HIS A 11 -3.71 -11.24 5.70
CA HIS A 11 -2.49 -11.69 6.36
C HIS A 11 -2.36 -11.06 7.75
N PRO A 12 -1.91 -11.82 8.77
CA PRO A 12 -1.62 -11.25 10.08
C PRO A 12 -0.57 -10.15 9.93
N LYS A 13 -0.94 -8.92 10.31
CA LYS A 13 0.02 -7.79 10.44
C LYS A 13 0.93 -7.96 11.67
N GLU A 14 0.61 -8.88 12.57
CA GLU A 14 1.36 -9.24 13.77
C GLU A 14 1.92 -10.68 13.64
N GLY A 15 3.23 -10.87 13.85
CA GLY A 15 3.86 -12.20 13.89
C GLY A 15 5.21 -12.31 13.17
N ARG A 16 5.74 -13.54 13.06
CA ARG A 16 6.91 -13.83 12.21
C ARG A 16 6.51 -13.46 10.79
N GLY A 17 7.26 -12.55 10.15
CA GLY A 17 6.96 -12.01 8.83
C GLY A 17 6.60 -13.06 7.79
N ARG A 18 6.00 -12.62 6.68
CA ARG A 18 5.46 -13.54 5.65
C ARG A 18 6.49 -14.58 5.24
N LYS A 19 6.07 -15.84 5.24
CA LYS A 19 6.84 -16.92 4.63
C LYS A 19 6.81 -16.69 3.11
N ASN A 20 7.96 -16.73 2.44
CA ASN A 20 8.14 -16.53 1.00
C ASN A 20 7.91 -15.08 0.50
N LEU A 21 8.67 -14.13 1.05
CA LEU A 21 8.67 -12.72 0.61
C LEU A 21 8.99 -12.57 -0.90
N GLU A 22 10.00 -13.30 -1.39
CA GLU A 22 10.39 -13.26 -2.81
C GLU A 22 9.24 -13.63 -3.75
N GLN A 23 8.53 -14.72 -3.44
CA GLN A 23 7.37 -15.15 -4.23
C GLN A 23 6.25 -14.10 -4.21
N THR A 24 6.04 -13.45 -3.06
CA THR A 24 5.04 -12.39 -2.94
C THR A 24 5.40 -11.17 -3.78
N ASP A 25 6.68 -10.78 -3.79
CA ASP A 25 7.16 -9.67 -4.62
C ASP A 25 7.01 -9.95 -6.11
N ASP A 26 7.29 -11.17 -6.54
CA ASP A 26 7.13 -11.55 -7.94
C ASP A 26 5.67 -11.50 -8.39
N TYR A 27 4.72 -11.85 -7.51
CA TYR A 27 3.30 -11.63 -7.78
C TYR A 27 2.96 -10.15 -7.93
N TRP A 28 3.48 -9.26 -7.07
CA TRP A 28 3.21 -7.83 -7.19
C TRP A 28 3.83 -7.19 -8.42
N LYS A 29 5.07 -7.56 -8.76
CA LYS A 29 5.72 -7.12 -10.01
C LYS A 29 4.88 -7.54 -11.21
N LYS A 30 4.39 -8.77 -11.23
CA LYS A 30 3.52 -9.27 -12.31
C LYS A 30 2.20 -8.50 -12.37
N VAL A 31 1.57 -8.23 -11.22
CA VAL A 31 0.35 -7.41 -11.16
C VAL A 31 0.57 -6.02 -11.75
N ILE A 32 1.69 -5.35 -11.43
CA ILE A 32 2.01 -4.04 -12.01
C ILE A 32 2.19 -4.13 -13.53
N GLN A 33 2.87 -5.17 -14.02
CA GLN A 33 3.04 -5.41 -15.46
C GLN A 33 1.69 -5.65 -16.16
N ASP A 34 0.83 -6.49 -15.57
CA ASP A 34 -0.50 -6.77 -16.10
C ASP A 34 -1.32 -5.48 -16.17
N ILE A 35 -1.35 -4.68 -15.11
CA ILE A 35 -2.12 -3.42 -15.07
C ILE A 35 -1.56 -2.39 -16.08
N ARG A 36 -0.24 -2.31 -16.26
CA ARG A 36 0.35 -1.45 -17.30
C ARG A 36 -0.06 -1.85 -18.72
N SER A 37 -0.24 -3.16 -18.96
CA SER A 37 -0.77 -3.61 -20.25
C SER A 37 -2.22 -3.17 -20.47
N TRP A 38 -2.98 -3.00 -19.38
CA TRP A 38 -4.37 -2.56 -19.43
C TRP A 38 -4.53 -1.08 -19.77
N GLU A 39 -3.58 -0.22 -19.40
CA GLU A 39 -3.64 1.23 -19.67
C GLU A 39 -3.86 1.56 -21.15
N ASN A 40 -3.39 0.70 -22.05
CA ASN A 40 -3.52 0.83 -23.51
C ASN A 40 -4.46 -0.22 -24.12
N SER A 41 -5.26 -0.90 -23.31
CA SER A 41 -6.23 -1.89 -23.78
C SER A 41 -7.38 -1.22 -24.53
N GLU A 42 -7.87 -1.86 -25.59
CA GLU A 42 -9.13 -1.49 -26.25
C GLU A 42 -10.36 -1.78 -25.38
N ASP A 43 -10.20 -2.62 -24.35
CA ASP A 43 -11.22 -2.85 -23.34
C ASP A 43 -11.25 -1.65 -22.36
N GLU A 44 -12.34 -0.87 -22.42
CA GLU A 44 -12.59 0.30 -21.58
C GLU A 44 -12.58 -0.04 -20.09
N SER A 45 -13.12 -1.21 -19.71
CA SER A 45 -13.13 -1.66 -18.31
C SER A 45 -11.71 -1.86 -17.79
N LEU A 46 -10.84 -2.50 -18.58
CA LEU A 46 -9.45 -2.74 -18.20
C LEU A 46 -8.65 -1.44 -18.14
N SER A 47 -8.76 -0.59 -19.17
CA SER A 47 -8.01 0.67 -19.24
C SER A 47 -8.44 1.67 -18.17
N GLU A 48 -9.72 1.70 -17.80
CA GLU A 48 -10.19 2.53 -16.71
C GLU A 48 -9.84 1.93 -15.33
N SER A 49 -9.96 0.62 -15.15
CA SER A 49 -9.51 -0.08 -13.94
C SER A 49 -8.04 0.18 -13.63
N ALA A 50 -7.19 0.23 -14.66
CA ALA A 50 -5.77 0.54 -14.50
C ALA A 50 -5.53 1.89 -13.82
N LYS A 51 -6.31 2.92 -14.19
CA LYS A 51 -6.22 4.27 -13.61
C LYS A 51 -6.64 4.30 -12.14
N TYR A 52 -7.56 3.44 -11.72
CA TYR A 52 -7.94 3.32 -10.32
C TYR A 52 -6.84 2.60 -9.51
N ILE A 53 -6.27 1.53 -10.06
CA ILE A 53 -5.40 0.63 -9.31
C ILE A 53 -3.98 1.16 -9.18
N LEU A 54 -3.39 1.74 -10.23
CA LEU A 54 -2.05 2.31 -10.16
C LEU A 54 -2.07 3.62 -9.37
N TYR A 55 -1.23 3.67 -8.34
CA TYR A 55 -1.08 4.84 -7.49
C TYR A 55 0.23 5.57 -7.82
N THR A 56 0.13 6.89 -7.97
CA THR A 56 1.27 7.81 -7.99
C THR A 56 1.05 8.91 -6.96
N GLY A 57 2.14 9.39 -6.36
CA GLY A 57 2.11 10.40 -5.31
C GLY A 57 2.84 9.97 -4.04
N LYS A 58 2.71 10.82 -3.01
CA LYS A 58 3.37 10.60 -1.73
C LYS A 58 2.66 9.52 -0.92
N ILE A 59 3.45 8.61 -0.37
CA ILE A 59 3.00 7.57 0.53
C ILE A 59 3.84 7.61 1.81
N ARG A 60 3.25 7.15 2.90
CA ARG A 60 3.90 7.11 4.21
C ARG A 60 3.85 5.72 4.79
N ARG A 61 4.88 5.37 5.54
CA ARG A 61 4.91 4.15 6.34
C ARG A 61 5.28 4.53 7.75
N VAL A 62 4.40 4.19 8.68
CA VAL A 62 4.55 4.53 10.09
C VAL A 62 5.04 3.28 10.82
N HIS A 63 6.01 3.46 11.70
CA HIS A 63 6.52 2.44 12.60
C HIS A 63 6.49 2.95 14.03
N LEU A 64 6.30 2.04 15.00
CA LEU A 64 6.51 2.33 16.42
C LEU A 64 8.02 2.32 16.71
N ASP A 65 8.54 3.47 17.13
CA ASP A 65 9.91 3.68 17.62
C ASP A 65 11.02 2.93 16.85
N LEU A 66 11.00 3.00 15.51
CA LEU A 66 11.98 2.29 14.69
C LEU A 66 13.32 3.04 14.68
N ASP A 67 14.36 2.37 15.17
CA ASP A 67 15.71 2.93 15.21
C ASP A 67 16.34 3.07 13.82
N GLU A 68 16.38 1.97 13.06
CA GLU A 68 16.98 1.88 11.74
C GLU A 68 16.01 1.30 10.72
N VAL A 69 16.05 1.83 9.50
CA VAL A 69 15.23 1.32 8.39
C VAL A 69 16.01 0.25 7.65
N ASN A 70 15.46 -0.98 7.59
CA ASN A 70 16.02 -2.06 6.79
C ASN A 70 15.40 -2.06 5.38
N TYR A 71 16.11 -1.47 4.42
CA TYR A 71 15.72 -1.45 3.00
C TYR A 71 15.93 -2.82 2.36
N ASN A 72 14.85 -3.60 2.32
CA ASN A 72 14.88 -4.97 1.78
C ASN A 72 14.26 -5.08 0.38
N ASN A 73 13.80 -3.97 -0.21
CA ASN A 73 13.12 -3.90 -1.50
C ASN A 73 11.82 -4.72 -1.63
N HIS A 74 11.35 -5.34 -0.54
CA HIS A 74 10.12 -6.11 -0.52
C HIS A 74 8.89 -5.18 -0.58
N TYR A 75 7.82 -5.65 -1.21
CA TYR A 75 6.54 -4.95 -1.21
C TYR A 75 5.93 -4.98 0.18
N VAL A 76 5.69 -3.80 0.74
CA VAL A 76 5.10 -3.62 2.06
C VAL A 76 3.90 -2.68 1.98
N SER A 77 3.17 -2.61 3.09
CA SER A 77 2.01 -1.72 3.24
C SER A 77 2.46 -0.29 3.50
N TRP A 78 1.92 0.65 2.73
CA TRP A 78 2.04 2.09 2.93
C TRP A 78 0.64 2.70 3.00
N THR A 79 0.56 3.95 3.41
CA THR A 79 -0.67 4.74 3.42
C THR A 79 -0.52 5.96 2.53
N SER A 80 -1.54 6.29 1.74
CA SER A 80 -1.67 7.60 1.10
C SER A 80 -2.52 8.59 1.92
N ALA A 81 -2.89 8.24 3.15
CA ALA A 81 -3.68 9.10 4.01
C ALA A 81 -2.89 10.36 4.39
N GLU A 82 -3.54 11.52 4.26
CA GLU A 82 -2.93 12.80 4.56
C GLU A 82 -2.74 13.02 6.06
N LYS A 83 -3.69 12.51 6.87
CA LYS A 83 -3.70 12.60 8.33
C LYS A 83 -3.29 11.26 8.93
N LEU A 84 -2.29 11.26 9.80
CA LEU A 84 -1.84 10.03 10.44
C LEU A 84 -2.87 9.49 11.44
N GLU A 85 -3.73 10.38 11.95
CA GLU A 85 -4.86 10.04 12.83
C GLU A 85 -5.93 9.18 12.13
N ASP A 86 -5.88 9.07 10.79
CA ASP A 86 -6.74 8.16 10.04
C ASP A 86 -6.25 6.70 10.11
N LEU A 87 -5.02 6.45 10.58
CA LEU A 87 -4.50 5.12 10.86
C LEU A 87 -5.04 4.62 12.19
N TYR A 88 -5.73 3.46 12.20
CA TYR A 88 -6.48 3.03 13.39
C TYR A 88 -5.61 2.78 14.63
N TRP A 89 -4.33 2.49 14.42
CA TRP A 89 -3.36 2.16 15.46
C TRP A 89 -2.42 3.31 15.81
N PHE A 90 -2.50 4.44 15.11
CA PHE A 90 -1.62 5.58 15.37
C PHE A 90 -1.98 6.26 16.69
N ASP A 91 -0.98 6.45 17.55
CA ASP A 91 -1.13 7.14 18.84
C ASP A 91 -0.15 8.33 18.93
N PRO A 92 -0.62 9.58 18.92
CA PRO A 92 0.27 10.76 18.98
C PRO A 92 1.07 10.86 20.30
N SER A 93 0.76 10.05 21.30
CA SER A 93 1.49 9.99 22.58
C SER A 93 2.71 9.08 22.52
N SER A 94 2.75 8.16 21.57
CA SER A 94 3.81 7.16 21.42
C SER A 94 4.92 7.63 20.47
N ALA A 95 6.12 7.08 20.63
CA ALA A 95 7.23 7.37 19.72
C ALA A 95 7.00 6.68 18.36
N HIS A 96 7.21 7.42 17.27
CA HIS A 96 6.97 6.96 15.92
C HIS A 96 8.12 7.33 14.98
N THR A 97 8.40 6.44 14.03
CA THR A 97 9.25 6.72 12.87
C THR A 97 8.38 6.70 11.62
N ILE A 98 8.33 7.81 10.90
CA ILE A 98 7.53 8.00 9.69
C ILE A 98 8.48 8.09 8.50
N LEU A 99 8.34 7.15 7.58
CA LEU A 99 9.02 7.18 6.31
C LEU A 99 8.07 7.79 5.29
N THR A 100 8.53 8.77 4.52
CA THR A 100 7.81 9.29 3.36
C THR A 100 8.52 8.84 2.09
N ALA A 101 7.79 8.27 1.15
CA ALA A 101 8.27 7.88 -0.16
C ALA A 101 7.37 8.45 -1.27
N GLU A 102 7.86 8.39 -2.51
CA GLU A 102 7.08 8.78 -3.69
C GLU A 102 6.91 7.60 -4.65
N ALA A 103 5.66 7.29 -4.98
CA ALA A 103 5.32 6.40 -6.07
C ALA A 103 5.22 7.21 -7.37
N THR A 104 5.92 6.79 -8.41
CA THR A 104 6.01 7.50 -9.69
C THR A 104 5.40 6.69 -10.81
N ILE A 105 5.28 7.27 -12.01
CA ILE A 105 4.85 6.53 -13.20
C ILE A 105 5.80 5.35 -13.48
N GLU A 106 7.11 5.55 -13.28
CA GLU A 106 8.14 4.53 -13.51
C GLU A 106 8.13 3.43 -12.44
N ASN A 107 7.77 3.78 -11.19
CA ASN A 107 7.64 2.86 -10.07
C ASN A 107 6.34 3.18 -9.31
N PRO A 108 5.18 2.68 -9.79
CA PRO A 108 3.89 3.00 -9.18
C PRO A 108 3.63 2.12 -7.95
N GLY A 109 2.76 2.61 -7.08
CA GLY A 109 2.14 1.81 -6.03
C GLY A 109 0.87 1.13 -6.53
N ILE A 110 0.33 0.22 -5.74
CA ILE A 110 -0.94 -0.45 -6.00
C ILE A 110 -1.95 -0.01 -4.93
N SER A 111 -2.97 0.73 -5.35
CA SER A 111 -4.04 1.21 -4.47
C SER A 111 -5.02 0.09 -4.14
N VAL A 112 -5.10 -0.31 -2.87
CA VAL A 112 -6.10 -1.30 -2.42
C VAL A 112 -7.51 -0.72 -2.55
N LYS A 113 -7.69 0.56 -2.21
CA LYS A 113 -8.95 1.27 -2.42
C LYS A 113 -9.32 1.33 -3.90
N GLY A 114 -8.36 1.64 -4.76
CA GLY A 114 -8.55 1.70 -6.20
C GLY A 114 -8.97 0.36 -6.80
N PHE A 115 -8.35 -0.73 -6.34
CA PHE A 115 -8.79 -2.09 -6.69
C PHE A 115 -10.24 -2.36 -6.30
N ILE A 116 -10.64 -2.00 -5.08
CA ILE A 116 -12.05 -2.16 -4.64
C ILE A 116 -13.00 -1.33 -5.52
N GLU A 117 -12.65 -0.09 -5.83
CA GLU A 117 -13.45 0.80 -6.67
C GLU A 117 -13.59 0.28 -8.10
N ALA A 118 -12.50 -0.24 -8.68
CA ALA A 118 -12.53 -0.88 -10.00
C ALA A 118 -13.46 -2.10 -10.02
N VAL A 119 -13.30 -3.04 -9.07
CA VAL A 119 -14.17 -4.23 -8.99
C VAL A 119 -15.63 -3.83 -8.75
N LYS A 120 -15.88 -2.81 -7.92
CA LYS A 120 -17.23 -2.27 -7.70
C LYS A 120 -17.87 -1.73 -8.98
N LYS A 121 -17.09 -1.02 -9.78
CA LYS A 121 -17.58 -0.37 -10.99
C LYS A 121 -17.87 -1.38 -12.10
N PHE A 122 -17.02 -2.39 -12.26
CA PHE A 122 -17.05 -3.25 -13.46
C PHE A 122 -17.52 -4.68 -13.22
N GLU A 123 -17.49 -5.19 -11.98
CA GLU A 123 -17.81 -6.59 -11.68
C GLU A 123 -18.95 -6.73 -10.66
N ASP A 124 -18.79 -6.17 -9.45
CA ASP A 124 -19.75 -6.31 -8.35
C ASP A 124 -19.84 -5.03 -7.52
N LYS A 125 -20.90 -4.24 -7.72
CA LYS A 125 -21.18 -2.99 -6.98
C LYS A 125 -21.16 -3.11 -5.45
N ASN A 126 -21.41 -4.30 -4.92
CA ASN A 126 -21.45 -4.56 -3.47
C ASN A 126 -20.14 -5.17 -2.96
N PHE A 127 -19.13 -5.30 -3.82
CA PHE A 127 -17.86 -5.92 -3.48
C PHE A 127 -17.21 -5.22 -2.29
N GLU A 128 -16.77 -5.99 -1.31
CA GLU A 128 -16.01 -5.48 -0.19
C GLU A 128 -14.78 -6.32 0.04
N LEU A 129 -13.67 -5.63 0.21
CA LEU A 129 -12.40 -6.18 0.62
C LEU A 129 -12.03 -5.38 1.87
N ASN A 130 -12.41 -5.90 3.06
CA ASN A 130 -11.91 -5.57 4.41
C ASN A 130 -12.87 -4.88 5.41
N SER A 131 -12.45 -4.91 6.68
CA SER A 131 -13.08 -4.23 7.81
C SER A 131 -12.96 -2.70 7.69
N PRO A 132 -13.89 -1.93 8.28
CA PRO A 132 -13.97 -0.46 8.13
C PRO A 132 -12.69 0.32 8.46
N ALA A 133 -11.80 -0.24 9.29
CA ALA A 133 -10.57 0.41 9.73
C ALA A 133 -9.60 0.71 8.56
N ILE A 134 -9.54 -0.16 7.55
CA ILE A 134 -8.56 -0.05 6.44
C ILE A 134 -8.98 0.98 5.38
N ARG A 135 -10.27 1.34 5.28
CA ARG A 135 -10.73 2.30 4.26
C ARG A 135 -10.13 3.70 4.44
N LYS A 136 -9.94 4.12 5.69
CA LYS A 136 -9.33 5.42 6.01
C LYS A 136 -7.81 5.41 5.87
N GLU A 137 -7.18 4.25 6.05
CA GLU A 137 -5.73 4.11 5.89
C GLU A 137 -5.29 4.31 4.43
N GLN A 138 -6.18 4.19 3.44
CA GLN A 138 -5.86 4.33 2.02
C GLN A 138 -4.58 3.54 1.66
N GLU A 139 -4.64 2.23 1.91
CA GLU A 139 -3.48 1.36 1.77
C GLU A 139 -2.94 1.32 0.33
N VAL A 140 -1.63 1.51 0.21
CA VAL A 140 -0.86 1.40 -1.02
C VAL A 140 0.21 0.34 -0.84
N ILE A 141 0.26 -0.63 -1.76
CA ILE A 141 1.30 -1.67 -1.77
C ILE A 141 2.47 -1.14 -2.60
N PHE A 142 3.65 -1.04 -1.97
CA PHE A 142 4.82 -0.42 -2.59
C PHE A 142 6.13 -0.96 -1.99
N PRO A 143 7.23 -1.09 -2.76
CA PRO A 143 8.46 -1.67 -2.26
C PRO A 143 9.22 -0.73 -1.33
N LEU A 144 9.80 -1.27 -0.24
CA LEU A 144 10.65 -0.51 0.68
C LEU A 144 12.06 -0.35 0.10
N GLN A 145 12.20 0.60 -0.83
CA GLN A 145 13.44 0.90 -1.54
C GLN A 145 14.00 2.25 -1.09
N GLU A 146 15.30 2.28 -0.76
CA GLU A 146 15.99 3.49 -0.30
C GLU A 146 15.85 4.65 -1.29
N LYS A 147 16.03 4.38 -2.59
CA LYS A 147 15.94 5.38 -3.67
C LYS A 147 14.56 6.07 -3.79
N SER A 148 13.52 5.49 -3.20
CA SER A 148 12.17 6.04 -3.24
C SER A 148 11.83 6.87 -2.00
N ILE A 149 12.68 6.84 -0.97
CA ILE A 149 12.47 7.59 0.26
C ILE A 149 12.80 9.06 0.04
N ILE A 150 11.85 9.93 0.41
CA ILE A 150 12.01 11.38 0.41
C ILE A 150 12.47 11.86 1.80
N SER A 151 11.91 11.31 2.87
CA SER A 151 12.24 11.72 4.24
C SER A 151 11.99 10.63 5.26
N ILE A 152 12.66 10.76 6.41
CA ILE A 152 12.42 9.96 7.61
C ILE A 152 12.28 10.94 8.77
N GLU A 153 11.13 10.91 9.45
CA GLU A 153 10.83 11.74 10.60
C GLU A 153 10.70 10.87 11.85
N LYS A 154 11.35 11.28 12.95
CA LYS A 154 11.19 10.65 14.26
C LYS A 154 10.37 11.55 15.17
N ILE A 155 9.18 11.11 15.54
CA ILE A 155 8.32 11.74 16.55
C ILE A 155 8.66 11.09 17.88
N LYS A 156 9.12 11.89 18.85
CA LYS A 156 9.36 11.41 20.22
C LYS A 156 8.04 11.33 20.99
N SER A 157 7.94 10.37 21.90
CA SER A 157 6.82 10.33 22.84
C SER A 157 6.77 11.63 23.64
N LYS A 158 5.57 12.17 23.86
CA LYS A 158 5.39 13.23 24.85
C LYS A 158 5.44 12.56 26.22
N VAL A 159 6.58 12.68 26.90
CA VAL A 159 6.67 12.34 28.32
C VAL A 159 5.62 13.16 29.05
N ARG A 160 4.65 12.48 29.68
CA ARG A 160 3.69 13.09 30.60
C ARG A 160 4.30 13.24 31.97
#